data_AF-A0A6G1SHX6-F1
#
_entry.id   AF-A0A6G1SHX6-F1
#
_cell.length_a   1.000
_cell.length_b   1.000
_cell.length_c   1.000
_cell.angle_alpha   90.00
_cell.angle_beta   90.00
_cell.angle_gamma   90.00
#
_symmetry.space_group_name_H-M   'P 1'
#
loop_
_entity.id
_entity.type
_entity.pdbx_description
1 polymer ?
#
loop_
_entity_poly.entity_id
_entity_poly.type
_entity_poly.pdbx_seq_one_letter_code
_entity_poly.pdbx_strand_id
1 'polypeptide(L)'
;VNKVKLHPNFRFSASHPDRYDIAILKLDKPVKYTDNVLPVCLPGKDLKYENMVGTVTGFGKTDPSLSNRYGTRLLQKVDVPIIENGECERWHRTRGIDLKIFPEMMCAGYEDG
;
A
#
# COMPACT_ATOMS: atom_id res chain seq x y z
N VAL A 1 21.94 2.61 0.88
CA VAL A 1 21.10 3.73 1.40
C VAL A 1 21.96 4.63 2.27
N ASN A 2 21.95 5.95 2.04
CA ASN A 2 22.74 6.90 2.85
C ASN A 2 21.88 7.89 3.66
N LYS A 3 20.58 7.99 3.38
CA LYS A 3 19.65 8.83 4.17
C LYS A 3 18.26 8.19 4.19
N VAL A 4 17.66 8.20 5.37
CA VAL A 4 16.25 7.83 5.60
C VAL A 4 15.53 9.06 6.13
N LYS A 5 14.39 9.40 5.55
CA LYS A 5 13.53 10.48 6.04
C LYS A 5 12.11 9.95 6.22
N LEU A 6 11.70 9.81 7.48
CA LEU A 6 10.31 9.50 7.83
C LEU A 6 9.44 10.75 7.66
N HIS A 7 8.15 10.56 7.40
CA HIS A 7 7.20 11.65 7.47
C HIS A 7 7.21 12.27 8.89
N PRO A 8 7.26 13.60 9.04
CA PRO A 8 7.39 14.25 10.37
C PRO A 8 6.25 13.90 11.33
N ASN A 9 5.05 13.63 10.79
CA ASN A 9 3.86 13.28 11.56
C ASN A 9 3.66 11.77 11.76
N PHE A 10 4.56 10.92 11.25
CA PHE A 10 4.45 9.47 11.45
C PHE A 10 4.60 9.13 12.94
N ARG A 11 3.69 8.30 13.43
CA ARG A 11 3.67 7.76 14.80
C ARG A 11 3.15 6.33 14.75
N PHE A 12 3.95 5.39 15.23
CA PHE A 12 3.55 4.00 15.35
C PHE A 12 2.42 3.83 16.37
N SER A 13 1.40 3.06 15.99
CA SER A 13 0.27 2.68 16.83
C SER A 13 0.09 1.17 16.79
N ALA A 14 0.13 0.52 17.95
CA ALA A 14 -0.11 -0.91 18.04
C ALA A 14 -1.59 -1.31 17.88
N SER A 15 -2.52 -0.35 17.99
CA SER A 15 -3.96 -0.61 18.06
C SER A 15 -4.77 0.02 16.93
N HIS A 16 -4.16 0.84 16.06
CA HIS A 16 -4.84 1.54 14.98
C HIS A 16 -3.92 1.62 13.75
N PRO A 17 -4.48 1.81 12.54
CA PRO A 17 -3.67 2.03 11.34
C PRO A 17 -2.69 3.20 11.51
N ASP A 18 -1.43 2.97 11.10
CA ASP A 18 -0.38 3.97 11.20
C ASP A 18 -0.62 5.14 10.23
N ARG A 19 -0.85 6.32 10.80
CA ARG A 19 -1.08 7.55 10.04
C ARG A 19 0.23 8.12 9.49
N TYR A 20 0.16 8.68 8.29
CA TYR A 20 1.33 9.21 7.57
C TYR A 20 2.46 8.18 7.38
N ASP A 21 2.11 6.91 7.16
CA ASP A 21 3.06 5.83 6.91
C ASP A 21 3.72 5.96 5.53
N ILE A 22 4.72 6.84 5.46
CA ILE A 22 5.53 7.08 4.27
C ILE A 22 6.94 7.52 4.66
N ALA A 23 7.93 7.05 3.90
CA ALA A 23 9.32 7.42 4.06
C ALA A 23 10.03 7.60 2.71
N ILE A 24 11.10 8.39 2.71
CA ILE A 24 11.99 8.56 1.56
C ILE A 24 13.35 7.94 1.89
N LEU A 25 13.79 7.01 1.05
CA LEU A 25 15.13 6.43 1.09
C LEU A 25 15.99 7.08 0.00
N LYS A 26 17.07 7.73 0.39
CA LYS A 26 18.10 8.18 -0.56
C LYS A 26 19.12 7.07 -0.73
N LEU A 27 19.26 6.59 -1.96
CA LEU A 27 20.30 5.63 -2.32
C LEU A 27 21.68 6.26 -2.16
N ASP A 28 22.66 5.45 -1.77
CA ASP A 28 24.06 5.85 -1.62
C ASP A 28 24.69 6.26 -2.95
N LYS A 29 24.24 5.64 -4.05
CA LYS A 29 24.64 5.96 -5.42
C LYS A 29 23.40 6.11 -6.30
N PRO A 30 23.41 7.04 -7.28
CA PRO A 30 22.37 7.11 -8.29
C PRO A 30 22.29 5.79 -9.07
N VAL A 31 21.07 5.38 -9.41
CA VAL A 31 20.81 4.22 -10.25
C VAL A 31 20.81 4.65 -11.70
N LYS A 32 21.37 3.82 -12.59
CA LYS A 32 21.29 4.03 -14.04
C LYS A 32 19.94 3.50 -14.54
N TYR A 33 19.22 4.30 -15.30
CA TYR A 33 17.97 3.86 -15.93
C TYR A 33 18.25 2.89 -17.06
N THR A 34 17.38 1.89 -17.16
CA THR A 34 17.38 0.85 -18.20
C THR A 34 15.93 0.50 -18.50
N ASP A 35 15.69 -0.38 -19.47
CA ASP A 35 14.35 -0.87 -19.80
C ASP A 35 13.65 -1.57 -18.63
N ASN A 36 14.41 -2.04 -17.64
CA ASN A 36 13.88 -2.69 -16.44
C ASN A 36 13.96 -1.82 -15.17
N VAL A 37 14.49 -0.59 -15.27
CA VAL A 37 14.72 0.29 -14.13
C VAL A 37 14.30 1.72 -14.50
N LEU A 38 13.08 2.07 -14.13
CA LEU A 38 12.48 3.38 -14.38
C LEU A 38 11.75 3.90 -13.12
N PRO A 39 11.69 5.22 -12.92
CA PRO A 39 10.92 5.80 -11.82
C PRO A 39 9.41 5.74 -12.10
N VAL A 40 8.61 5.74 -11.03
CA VAL A 40 7.16 5.96 -11.10
C VAL A 40 6.86 7.47 -11.01
N CYS A 41 5.75 7.90 -11.61
CA CYS A 41 5.25 9.26 -11.47
C CYS A 41 4.70 9.50 -10.05
N LEU A 42 4.79 10.75 -9.58
CA LEU A 42 4.07 11.18 -8.38
C LEU A 42 2.67 11.68 -8.76
N PRO A 43 1.65 11.43 -7.92
CA PRO A 43 0.30 11.90 -8.17
C PRO A 43 0.20 13.43 -8.02
N GLY A 44 -0.78 14.03 -8.70
CA GLY A 44 -1.22 15.40 -8.42
C GLY A 44 -1.87 15.51 -7.03
N LYS A 45 -1.91 16.71 -6.45
CA LYS A 45 -2.36 16.93 -5.06
C LYS A 45 -3.83 16.60 -4.80
N ASP A 46 -4.70 16.75 -5.80
CA ASP A 46 -6.16 16.70 -5.63
C ASP A 46 -6.81 15.61 -6.48
N LEU A 47 -6.07 14.55 -6.79
CA LEU A 47 -6.61 13.42 -7.55
C LEU A 47 -7.43 12.50 -6.64
N LYS A 48 -8.64 12.20 -7.11
CA LYS A 48 -9.54 11.20 -6.55
C LYS A 48 -9.45 9.94 -7.39
N TYR A 49 -9.36 8.79 -6.72
CA TYR A 49 -9.10 7.50 -7.35
C TYR A 49 -10.24 6.50 -7.15
N GLU A 50 -11.29 6.89 -6.41
CA GLU A 50 -12.46 6.06 -6.16
C GLU A 50 -13.09 5.59 -7.48
N ASN A 51 -13.45 4.31 -7.54
CA ASN A 51 -13.95 3.61 -8.73
C ASN A 51 -12.93 3.41 -9.87
N MET A 52 -11.66 3.78 -9.66
CA MET A 52 -10.58 3.37 -10.57
C MET A 52 -10.03 2.00 -10.18
N VAL A 53 -9.31 1.36 -11.10
CA VAL A 53 -8.58 0.13 -10.84
C VAL A 53 -7.10 0.47 -10.66
N GLY A 54 -6.51 0.03 -9.55
CA GLY A 54 -5.08 0.12 -9.28
C GLY A 54 -4.39 -1.23 -9.45
N THR A 55 -3.15 -1.22 -9.95
CA THR A 55 -2.30 -2.42 -10.00
C THR A 55 -1.36 -2.42 -8.81
N VAL A 56 -1.39 -3.50 -8.02
CA VAL A 56 -0.44 -3.76 -6.93
C VAL A 56 0.53 -4.84 -7.38
N THR A 57 1.83 -4.62 -7.20
CA THR A 57 2.89 -5.59 -7.53
C THR A 57 3.71 -5.95 -6.31
N GLY A 58 4.11 -7.22 -6.17
CA GLY A 58 4.96 -7.62 -5.04
C GLY A 58 5.37 -9.08 -5.04
N PHE A 59 6.14 -9.44 -4.02
CA PHE A 59 6.66 -10.79 -3.77
C PHE A 59 5.99 -11.43 -2.56
N GLY A 60 4.75 -11.03 -2.26
CA GLY A 60 4.00 -11.48 -1.09
C GLY A 60 3.59 -12.95 -1.15
N LYS A 61 2.79 -13.39 -0.18
CA LYS A 61 2.19 -14.72 -0.21
C LYS A 61 1.14 -14.79 -1.32
N THR A 62 1.19 -15.83 -2.14
CA THR A 62 0.18 -16.10 -3.19
C THR A 62 -0.93 -17.03 -2.71
N ASP A 63 -0.72 -17.69 -1.58
CA ASP A 63 -1.67 -18.58 -0.95
C ASP A 63 -1.63 -18.32 0.57
N PRO A 64 -2.75 -17.90 1.18
CA PRO A 64 -2.82 -17.61 2.61
C PRO A 64 -2.57 -18.86 3.49
N SER A 65 -2.77 -20.07 2.96
CA SER A 65 -2.53 -21.33 3.67
C SER A 65 -1.06 -21.72 3.76
N LEU A 66 -0.20 -21.13 2.90
CA LEU A 66 1.23 -21.44 2.92
C LEU A 66 1.89 -20.85 4.18
N SER A 67 2.41 -21.76 5.00
CA SER A 67 3.13 -21.47 6.24
C SER A 67 4.56 -20.99 6.00
N ASN A 68 5.03 -20.94 4.75
CA ASN A 68 6.35 -20.39 4.47
C ASN A 68 6.38 -18.92 4.90
N ARG A 69 7.45 -18.53 5.60
CA ARG A 69 7.65 -17.13 6.02
C ARG A 69 7.98 -16.22 4.83
N TYR A 70 8.40 -16.82 3.73
CA TYR A 70 8.90 -16.13 2.54
C TYR A 70 7.83 -16.19 1.47
N GLY A 71 7.45 -15.06 0.87
CA GLY A 71 6.52 -15.07 -0.25
C GLY A 71 7.14 -15.69 -1.52
N THR A 72 6.55 -15.41 -2.68
CA THR A 72 7.05 -15.97 -3.94
C THR A 72 8.36 -15.32 -4.42
N ARG A 73 9.18 -16.06 -5.16
CA ARG A 73 10.42 -15.55 -5.79
C ARG A 73 10.15 -14.81 -7.11
N LEU A 74 8.96 -14.98 -7.68
CA LEU A 74 8.56 -14.35 -8.93
C LEU A 74 7.66 -13.16 -8.62
N LEU A 75 7.96 -12.01 -9.20
CA LEU A 75 7.12 -10.81 -9.03
C LEU A 75 5.70 -11.12 -9.52
N GLN A 76 4.72 -10.86 -8.67
CA GLN A 76 3.31 -10.98 -9.01
C GLN A 76 2.68 -9.61 -9.14
N LYS A 77 1.53 -9.57 -9.80
CA LYS A 77 0.66 -8.39 -9.87
C LYS A 77 -0.80 -8.78 -9.71
N VAL A 78 -1.59 -7.86 -9.17
CA VAL A 78 -3.05 -7.97 -9.08
C VAL A 78 -3.66 -6.61 -9.36
N ASP A 79 -4.80 -6.62 -10.05
CA ASP A 79 -5.61 -5.43 -10.28
C ASP A 79 -6.76 -5.41 -9.25
N VAL A 80 -6.88 -4.30 -8.53
CA VAL A 80 -7.86 -4.13 -7.45
C VAL A 80 -8.66 -2.84 -7.65
N PRO A 81 -9.99 -2.87 -7.42
CA PRO A 81 -10.79 -1.66 -7.45
C PRO A 81 -10.44 -0.80 -6.22
N ILE A 82 -10.29 0.50 -6.44
CA ILE A 82 -10.18 1.49 -5.38
C ILE A 82 -11.59 1.87 -4.96
N ILE A 83 -11.91 1.64 -3.70
CA ILE A 83 -13.26 1.77 -3.15
C ILE A 83 -13.34 2.95 -2.17
N GLU A 84 -14.56 3.38 -1.89
CA GLU A 84 -14.76 4.43 -0.89
C GLU A 84 -14.35 3.96 0.51
N ASN A 85 -13.66 4.82 1.25
CA ASN A 85 -13.21 4.49 2.60
C ASN A 85 -14.37 4.06 3.53
N GLY A 86 -15.55 4.68 3.40
CA GLY A 86 -16.73 4.31 4.19
C GLY A 86 -17.27 2.91 3.87
N GLU A 87 -17.14 2.47 2.63
CA GLU A 87 -17.50 1.11 2.23
C GLU A 87 -16.52 0.09 2.82
N CYS A 88 -15.22 0.37 2.73
CA CYS A 88 -14.18 -0.46 3.32
C CYS A 88 -14.31 -0.60 4.85
N GLU A 89 -14.60 0.50 5.56
CA GLU A 89 -14.89 0.48 7.00
C GLU A 89 -16.12 -0.39 7.32
N ARG A 90 -17.16 -0.33 6.48
CA ARG A 90 -18.37 -1.16 6.64
C ARG A 90 -18.06 -2.65 6.48
N TRP A 91 -17.33 -3.04 5.44
CA TRP A 91 -16.92 -4.44 5.24
C TRP A 91 -16.14 -4.98 6.44
N HIS A 92 -15.16 -4.22 6.94
CA HIS A 92 -14.41 -4.61 8.15
C HIS A 92 -15.32 -4.74 9.39
N ARG A 93 -16.26 -3.81 9.57
CA ARG A 93 -17.23 -3.85 10.67
C ARG A 93 -18.10 -5.10 10.64
N THR A 94 -18.53 -5.57 9.47
CA THR A 94 -19.30 -6.84 9.34
C THR A 94 -18.51 -8.06 9.80
N ARG A 95 -17.17 -7.99 9.76
CA ARG A 95 -16.24 -9.02 10.25
C ARG A 95 -15.80 -8.78 11.70
N GLY A 96 -16.42 -7.84 12.42
CA GLY A 96 -16.09 -7.52 13.81
C GLY A 96 -14.80 -6.71 13.99
N ILE A 97 -14.28 -6.10 12.92
CA ILE A 97 -13.07 -5.28 12.94
C ILE A 97 -13.48 -3.81 13.00
N ASP A 98 -13.14 -3.12 14.10
CA ASP A 98 -13.35 -1.68 14.23
C ASP A 98 -12.19 -0.91 13.58
N LEU A 99 -12.35 -0.61 12.28
CA LEU A 99 -11.36 0.09 11.48
C LEU A 99 -11.82 1.54 11.24
N LYS A 100 -10.89 2.48 11.45
CA LYS A 100 -11.04 3.87 10.99
C LYS A 100 -9.99 4.20 9.95
N ILE A 101 -10.44 4.64 8.77
CA ILE A 101 -9.58 5.09 7.67
C ILE A 101 -9.53 6.62 7.67
N PHE A 102 -8.32 7.18 7.62
CA PHE A 102 -8.07 8.63 7.70
C PHE A 102 -7.93 9.27 6.30
N PRO A 103 -8.06 10.61 6.16
CA PRO A 103 -7.99 11.29 4.86
C PRO A 103 -6.69 11.07 4.05
N GLU A 104 -5.58 10.79 4.73
CA GLU A 104 -4.30 10.45 4.10
C GLU A 104 -4.16 8.98 3.69
N MET A 105 -5.25 8.19 3.77
CA MET A 105 -5.32 6.78 3.40
C MET A 105 -6.40 6.54 2.33
N MET A 106 -6.24 5.46 1.59
CA MET A 106 -7.24 4.94 0.64
C MET A 106 -7.39 3.42 0.82
N CYS A 107 -8.56 2.89 0.45
CA CYS A 107 -8.81 1.46 0.45
C CYS A 107 -9.02 0.91 -0.97
N ALA A 108 -8.56 -0.32 -1.20
CA ALA A 108 -8.73 -1.03 -2.45
C ALA A 108 -8.85 -2.54 -2.20
N GLY A 109 -9.65 -3.23 -3.00
CA GLY A 109 -9.88 -4.67 -2.88
C GLY A 109 -11.35 -5.07 -3.00
N TYR A 110 -11.62 -6.33 -2.72
CA TYR A 110 -12.95 -6.94 -2.82
C TYR A 110 -13.52 -7.23 -1.42
N GLU A 111 -14.85 -7.32 -1.30
CA GLU A 111 -15.52 -7.56 -0.01
C GLU A 111 -15.06 -8.86 0.66
N ASP A 112 -14.72 -9.85 -0.16
CA ASP A 112 -14.35 -11.19 0.28
C ASP A 112 -12.88 -11.29 0.70
N GLY A 113 -12.05 -10.33 0.27
CA GLY A 113 -10.59 -10.38 0.34
C GLY A 113 -9.97 -10.73 -1.01
#